data_AF-A0A6B3E133-F1
#
_entry.id   AF-A0A6B3E133-F1
#
_cell.length_a   1.000
_cell.length_b   1.000
_cell.length_c   1.000
_cell.angle_alpha   90.00
_cell.angle_beta   90.00
_cell.angle_gamma   90.00
#
_symmetry.space_group_name_H-M   'P 1'
#
loop_
_entity.id
_entity.type
_entity.pdbx_description
1 polymer ?
#
loop_
_entity_poly.entity_id
_entity_poly.type
_entity_poly.pdbx_seq_one_letter_code
_entity_poly.pdbx_strand_id
1 'polypeptide(L)' 'IAHALPAAACLSRLADSAPALAGALTGALGGGEAVPASWREACRTLSGCVLPRLTGTDLVELAGLLEAARPAPPGG' A
#
# COMPACT_ATOMS: atom_id res chain seq x y z
N ILE A 1 -6.20 4.51 14.47
CA ILE A 1 -5.48 4.01 13.26
C ILE A 1 -4.45 5.03 12.77
N ALA A 2 -4.81 6.30 12.59
CA ALA A 2 -3.94 7.35 12.01
C ALA A 2 -2.52 7.50 12.62
N HIS A 3 -2.31 7.18 13.90
CA HIS A 3 -0.99 7.32 14.55
C HIS A 3 -0.10 6.07 14.46
N ALA A 4 -0.62 4.93 14.02
CA ALA A 4 0.14 3.67 13.99
C ALA A 4 1.30 3.72 12.99
N LEU A 5 1.08 4.37 11.84
CA LEU A 5 2.06 4.51 10.76
C LEU A 5 3.25 5.41 11.14
N PRO A 6 3.03 6.65 11.64
CA PRO A 6 4.13 7.49 12.14
C PRO A 6 4.88 6.84 13.31
N ALA A 7 4.18 6.17 14.24
CA ALA A 7 4.81 5.51 15.38
C ALA A 7 5.71 4.33 14.96
N ALA A 8 5.29 3.56 13.95
CA ALA A 8 6.09 2.47 13.39
C ALA A 8 7.35 2.97 12.66
N ALA A 9 7.29 4.12 12.00
CA ALA A 9 8.43 4.73 11.31
C ALA A 9 9.54 5.20 12.28
N CYS A 10 9.20 5.50 13.54
CA CYS A 10 10.17 5.85 14.59
C CYS A 10 11.00 4.65 15.09
N LEU A 11 10.68 3.42 14.66
CA LEU A 11 11.46 2.21 14.98
C LEU A 11 12.58 2.03 13.95
N SER A 12 13.73 2.63 14.21
CA SER A 12 14.87 2.71 13.26
C SER A 12 15.28 1.39 12.60
N ARG A 13 15.18 0.25 13.30
CA ARG A 13 15.53 -1.08 12.75
C ARG A 13 14.49 -1.66 11.78
N LEU A 14 13.29 -1.11 11.78
CA LEU A 14 12.15 -1.58 10.98
C LEU A 14 11.48 -0.41 10.26
N ALA A 15 12.20 0.70 10.07
CA ALA A 15 11.64 1.95 9.56
C ALA A 15 10.99 1.78 8.18
N ASP A 16 11.41 0.79 7.39
CA ASP A 16 10.83 0.47 6.09
C ASP A 16 9.69 -0.57 6.21
N SER A 17 9.93 -1.65 6.93
CA SER A 17 9.02 -2.82 6.97
C SER A 17 7.83 -2.65 7.92
N ALA A 18 8.01 -1.96 9.06
CA ALA A 18 6.94 -1.79 10.04
C ALA A 18 5.83 -0.86 9.53
N PRO A 19 6.13 0.28 8.85
CA PRO A 19 5.10 1.09 8.19
C PRO A 19 4.42 0.36 7.04
N ALA A 20 5.14 -0.46 6.26
CA ALA A 20 4.53 -1.24 5.18
C ALA A 20 3.48 -2.22 5.70
N LEU A 21 3.79 -2.96 6.78
CA LEU A 21 2.86 -3.91 7.39
C LEU A 21 1.69 -3.19 8.07
N ALA A 22 1.96 -2.12 8.83
CA ALA A 22 0.91 -1.33 9.45
C ALA A 22 -0.02 -0.71 8.40
N GLY A 23 0.51 -0.24 7.27
CA GLY A 23 -0.26 0.27 6.14
C GLY A 23 -1.16 -0.78 5.51
N ALA A 24 -0.64 -1.98 5.27
CA ALA A 24 -1.42 -3.09 4.72
C ALA A 24 -2.59 -3.49 5.63
N LEU A 25 -2.33 -3.68 6.94
CA LEU A 25 -3.37 -4.08 7.90
C LEU A 25 -4.41 -2.99 8.11
N THR A 26 -3.98 -1.74 8.23
CA THR A 26 -4.90 -0.62 8.44
C THR A 26 -5.71 -0.29 7.19
N GLY A 27 -5.13 -0.41 6.00
CA GLY A 27 -5.84 -0.31 4.73
C GLY A 27 -6.85 -1.45 4.51
N ALA A 28 -6.52 -2.68 4.91
CA ALA A 28 -7.46 -3.80 4.82
C ALA A 28 -8.64 -3.67 5.79
N LEU A 29 -8.40 -3.16 7.01
CA LEU A 29 -9.45 -3.03 8.04
C LEU A 29 -10.27 -1.75 7.93
N GLY A 30 -9.66 -0.65 7.49
CA GLY A 30 -10.27 0.70 7.45
C GLY A 30 -10.51 1.25 6.05
N GLY A 31 -10.15 0.50 5.00
CA GLY A 31 -10.15 0.98 3.62
C GLY A 31 -8.99 1.95 3.33
N GLY A 32 -8.77 2.24 2.05
CA GLY A 32 -7.73 3.17 1.60
C GLY A 32 -7.88 4.58 2.20
N GLU A 33 -9.11 4.98 2.55
CA GLU A 33 -9.40 6.28 3.14
C GLU A 33 -8.83 6.48 4.56
N ALA A 34 -8.44 5.40 5.24
CA ALA A 34 -7.83 5.46 6.57
C ALA A 34 -6.34 5.90 6.55
N VAL A 35 -5.69 5.89 5.37
CA VAL A 35 -4.31 6.36 5.19
C VAL A 35 -4.32 7.88 4.94
N PRO A 36 -3.43 8.68 5.54
CA PRO A 36 -3.41 10.14 5.30
C PRO A 36 -3.33 10.53 3.82
N ALA A 37 -4.15 11.49 3.38
CA ALA A 37 -4.25 11.88 1.97
C ALA A 37 -2.91 12.26 1.32
N SER A 38 -2.07 13.03 2.02
CA SER A 38 -0.75 13.42 1.53
C SER A 38 0.19 12.23 1.28
N TRP A 39 0.04 11.15 2.04
CA TRP A 39 0.82 9.92 1.83
C TRP A 39 0.27 9.12 0.66
N ARG A 40 -1.07 9.06 0.51
CA ARG A 40 -1.71 8.43 -0.64
C ARG A 40 -1.30 9.12 -1.94
N GLU A 41 -1.25 10.45 -1.95
CA GLU A 41 -0.83 11.25 -3.09
C GLU A 41 0.65 11.06 -3.41
N ALA A 42 1.53 11.07 -2.41
CA ALA A 42 2.97 10.86 -2.60
C ALA A 42 3.30 9.46 -3.16
N CYS A 43 2.53 8.44 -2.78
CA CYS A 43 2.72 7.06 -3.22
C CYS A 43 1.88 6.66 -4.44
N ARG A 44 1.09 7.59 -5.00
CA ARG A 44 0.13 7.30 -6.08
C ARG A 44 0.85 6.86 -7.35
N THR A 45 1.97 7.50 -7.67
CA THR A 45 2.75 7.21 -8.88
C THR A 45 3.94 6.32 -8.55
N LEU A 46 4.00 5.16 -9.19
CA LEU A 46 5.09 4.21 -8.99
C LEU A 46 6.38 4.69 -9.67
N SER A 47 7.49 4.71 -8.92
CA SER A 47 8.81 5.08 -9.44
C SER A 47 9.49 3.99 -10.27
N GLY A 48 8.98 2.74 -10.21
CA GLY A 48 9.51 1.61 -10.96
C GLY A 48 10.84 1.02 -10.45
N CYS A 49 11.26 1.33 -9.21
CA CYS A 49 12.57 0.91 -8.67
C CYS A 49 12.79 -0.62 -8.67
N VAL A 50 11.73 -1.41 -8.46
CA VAL A 50 11.80 -2.89 -8.46
C VAL A 50 11.24 -3.48 -9.76
N LEU A 51 10.26 -2.80 -10.35
CA LEU A 51 9.60 -3.21 -11.59
C LEU A 51 9.59 -2.01 -12.56
N PRO A 52 10.63 -1.87 -13.40
CA PRO A 52 10.79 -0.68 -14.25
C PRO A 52 9.63 -0.44 -15.22
N ARG A 53 8.90 -1.51 -15.59
CA ARG A 53 7.72 -1.45 -16.47
C ARG A 53 6.50 -0.79 -15.83
N LEU A 54 6.49 -0.62 -14.51
CA LEU A 54 5.40 0.03 -13.77
C LEU A 54 5.69 1.50 -13.47
N THR A 55 6.79 2.05 -13.98
CA THR A 55 7.13 3.47 -13.79
C THR A 55 6.01 4.36 -14.34
N GLY A 56 5.55 5.31 -13.54
CA GLY A 56 4.50 6.25 -13.92
C GLY A 56 3.07 5.71 -13.79
N THR A 57 2.90 4.43 -13.40
CA THR A 57 1.58 3.83 -13.19
C THR A 57 0.97 4.27 -11.85
N ASP A 58 -0.36 4.43 -11.84
CA ASP A 58 -1.12 4.70 -10.63
C ASP A 58 -1.29 3.42 -9.79
N LEU A 59 -0.88 3.48 -8.52
CA LEU A 59 -0.92 2.34 -7.60
C LEU A 59 -2.36 1.88 -7.29
N VAL A 60 -3.33 2.79 -7.22
CA VAL A 60 -4.73 2.46 -6.94
C VAL A 60 -5.39 1.84 -8.17
N GLU A 61 -5.10 2.38 -9.35
CA GLU A 61 -5.53 1.78 -10.62
C GLU A 61 -4.97 0.36 -10.79
N LEU A 62 -3.67 0.18 -10.52
CA LEU A 62 -3.03 -1.13 -10.56
C LEU A 62 -3.67 -2.11 -9.56
N ALA A 63 -3.97 -1.67 -8.33
CA ALA A 63 -4.69 -2.49 -7.36
C ALA A 63 -6.08 -2.91 -7.86
N GLY A 64 -6.81 -1.99 -8.50
CA GLY A 64 -8.11 -2.29 -9.11
C GLY A 64 -8.02 -3.34 -10.22
N LEU A 65 -6.98 -3.26 -11.07
CA LEU A 65 -6.72 -4.27 -12.11
C LEU A 65 -6.38 -5.64 -11.52
N LEU A 66 -5.60 -5.67 -10.44
CA LEU A 66 -5.24 -6.91 -9.74
C LEU A 66 -6.46 -7.58 -9.10
N GLU A 67 -7.35 -6.80 -8.48
CA GLU A 67 -8.62 -7.32 -7.94
C GLU A 67 -9.53 -7.84 -9.06
N ALA A 68 -9.61 -7.15 -10.20
CA ALA A 68 -10.37 -7.63 -11.35
C ALA A 68 -9.79 -8.90 -11.98
N ALA A 69 -8.47 -9.06 -11.94
CA ALA A 69 -7.75 -10.23 -12.44
C ALA A 69 -7.68 -11.38 -11.41
N ARG A 70 -8.30 -11.23 -10.23
CA ARG A 70 -8.24 -12.21 -9.15
C ARG A 70 -8.77 -13.57 -9.63
N PRO A 71 -7.95 -14.63 -9.58
CA PRO A 71 -8.40 -15.98 -9.91
C PRO A 71 -9.54 -16.41 -8.98
N ALA A 72 -10.49 -17.20 -9.50
CA ALA A 72 -11.48 -17.84 -8.67
C ALA A 72 -10.78 -18.63 -7.55
N PRO A 73 -11.24 -18.52 -6.29
CA PRO A 73 -10.63 -19.31 -5.22
C PRO A 73 -10.72 -20.80 -5.60
N PRO A 74 -9.67 -21.60 -5.35
CA PRO A 74 -9.76 -23.04 -5.56
C PRO A 74 -10.93 -23.55 -4.73
N GLY A 75 -11.95 -24.06 -5.41
CA GLY A 75 -13.15 -24.58 -4.77
C GLY A 75 -12.77 -25.67 -3.77
N GLY A 76 -13.30 -25.54 -2.55
CA GLY A 76 -13.28 -26.61 -1.56
C GLY A 76 -14.23 -27.74 -1.94
#